data_AF-A0A5J4PBQ2-F1
#
_entry.id   AF-A0A5J4PBQ2-F1
#
_cell.length_a   1.000
_cell.length_b   1.000
_cell.length_c   1.000
_cell.angle_alpha   90.00
_cell.angle_beta   90.00
_cell.angle_gamma   90.00
#
_symmetry.space_group_name_H-M   'P 1'
#
loop_
_entity.id
_entity.type
_entity.pdbx_description
1 polymer ?
#
loop_
_entity_poly.entity_id
_entity_poly.type
_entity_poly.pdbx_seq_one_letter_code
_entity_poly.pdbx_strand_id
1 'polypeptide(L)'
;SIGLVYCGRILHTITQNNETNRLLYPDRRNKRNIKRRILYTMPCVSSTIMVRRKILFDIGLFDESLLFWQDYELMIRLCQITEIDFINECLTIYQKSLIDKNRLTNQYEKWIITVEQILEKHKSLYSQLIFYERYMQRSLFYSDAKNRSLIVGNMTEYYRNIAKMYYYKIITFPYRCYKRIFITNV
;
A
#
# COMPACT_ATOMS: atom_id res chain seq x y z
N SER A 1 7.74 -21.23 -4.07
CA SER A 1 7.87 -21.42 -2.61
C SER A 1 7.55 -20.12 -1.91
N ILE A 2 6.99 -20.18 -0.69
CA ILE A 2 6.62 -18.98 0.09
C ILE A 2 7.87 -18.38 0.74
N GLY A 3 8.11 -17.10 0.48
CA GLY A 3 9.26 -16.36 0.99
C GLY A 3 8.93 -15.21 1.93
N LEU A 4 7.67 -14.75 1.92
CA LEU A 4 7.13 -13.75 2.84
C LEU A 4 5.81 -14.24 3.42
N VAL A 5 5.63 -14.09 4.73
CA VAL A 5 4.35 -14.26 5.43
C VAL A 5 4.04 -12.98 6.18
N TYR A 6 2.79 -12.53 6.19
CA TYR A 6 2.37 -11.38 6.99
C TYR A 6 1.10 -11.63 7.80
N CYS A 7 0.78 -10.76 8.74
CA CYS A 7 -0.44 -10.84 9.54
C CYS A 7 -1.28 -9.57 9.44
N GLY A 8 -2.49 -9.62 9.97
CA GLY A 8 -3.31 -8.43 10.20
C GLY A 8 -2.75 -7.57 11.32
N ARG A 9 -3.34 -6.39 11.51
CA ARG A 9 -2.93 -5.45 12.56
C ARG A 9 -4.11 -4.80 13.25
N ILE A 10 -3.91 -4.43 14.50
CA ILE A 10 -4.79 -3.55 15.27
C ILE A 10 -4.30 -2.13 15.06
N LEU A 11 -5.05 -1.31 14.33
CA LEU A 11 -4.77 0.10 14.18
C LEU A 11 -5.29 0.84 15.43
N HIS A 12 -4.38 1.21 16.32
CA HIS A 12 -4.66 2.03 17.50
C HIS A 12 -4.42 3.49 17.14
N THR A 13 -5.48 4.26 16.94
CA THR A 13 -5.41 5.67 16.56
C THR A 13 -5.65 6.54 17.78
N ILE A 14 -4.67 7.41 18.07
CA ILE A 14 -4.71 8.36 19.19
C ILE A 14 -4.91 9.76 18.62
N THR A 15 -5.95 10.43 19.11
CA THR A 15 -6.25 11.83 18.84
C THR A 15 -6.20 12.61 20.16
N GLN A 16 -6.33 13.94 20.13
CA GLN A 16 -6.33 14.74 21.37
C GLN A 16 -7.44 14.33 22.35
N ASN A 17 -8.59 13.87 21.86
CA ASN A 17 -9.80 13.68 22.66
C ASN A 17 -10.32 12.23 22.66
N ASN A 18 -9.70 11.33 21.91
CA ASN A 18 -10.22 9.98 21.72
C ASN A 18 -9.13 8.99 21.28
N GLU A 19 -9.32 7.73 21.66
CA GLU A 19 -8.54 6.59 21.21
C GLU A 19 -9.46 5.55 20.58
N THR A 20 -9.06 5.01 19.42
CA THR A 20 -9.87 4.02 18.71
C THR A 20 -9.02 2.85 18.26
N ASN A 21 -9.58 1.64 18.38
CA ASN A 21 -8.97 0.41 17.88
C ASN A 21 -9.77 -0.11 16.69
N ARG A 22 -9.07 -0.41 15.58
CA ARG A 22 -9.67 -1.03 14.40
C ARG A 22 -8.87 -2.24 13.97
N LEU A 23 -9.53 -3.39 13.88
CA LEU A 23 -8.95 -4.61 13.32
C LEU A 23 -8.82 -4.49 11.79
N LEU A 24 -7.63 -4.72 11.28
CA LEU A 24 -7.30 -4.71 9.85
C LEU A 24 -6.76 -6.09 9.45
N TYR A 25 -7.66 -6.95 8.98
CA TYR A 25 -7.33 -8.29 8.50
C TYR A 25 -6.67 -8.28 7.12
N PRO A 26 -5.83 -9.27 6.80
CA PRO A 26 -5.31 -9.46 5.45
C PRO A 26 -6.41 -9.63 4.40
N ASP A 27 -6.22 -9.03 3.22
CA ASP A 27 -7.09 -9.26 2.06
C ASP A 27 -6.78 -10.64 1.45
N ARG A 28 -7.77 -11.53 1.38
CA ARG A 28 -7.62 -12.88 0.80
C ARG A 28 -7.05 -12.90 -0.62
N ARG A 29 -7.26 -11.83 -1.38
CA ARG A 29 -6.72 -11.67 -2.76
C ARG A 29 -5.22 -11.42 -2.80
N ASN A 30 -4.58 -11.21 -1.65
CA ASN A 30 -3.14 -11.02 -1.52
C ASN A 30 -2.42 -12.33 -1.14
N LYS A 31 -3.03 -13.49 -1.41
CA LYS A 31 -2.41 -14.80 -1.17
C LYS A 31 -1.65 -15.29 -2.41
N ARG A 32 -0.55 -16.02 -2.21
CA ARG A 32 0.28 -16.65 -3.24
C ARG A 32 0.93 -15.62 -4.18
N ASN A 33 0.66 -15.74 -5.48
CA ASN A 33 1.27 -14.92 -6.51
C ASN A 33 0.53 -13.60 -6.65
N ILE A 34 1.18 -12.53 -6.18
CA ILE A 34 0.66 -11.16 -6.29
C ILE A 34 1.57 -10.24 -7.12
N LYS A 35 2.42 -10.81 -7.99
CA LYS A 35 3.45 -10.08 -8.77
C LYS A 35 2.94 -8.83 -9.48
N ARG A 36 1.77 -8.92 -10.11
CA ARG A 36 1.11 -7.78 -10.76
C ARG A 36 0.29 -6.96 -9.79
N ARG A 37 -0.38 -7.63 -8.85
CA ARG A 37 -1.31 -6.99 -7.91
C ARG A 37 -0.60 -6.01 -6.98
N ILE A 38 0.62 -6.31 -6.55
CA ILE A 38 1.44 -5.43 -5.70
C ILE A 38 1.64 -4.04 -6.32
N LEU A 39 1.59 -3.90 -7.64
CA LEU A 39 1.75 -2.60 -8.30
C LEU A 39 0.54 -1.65 -8.10
N TYR A 40 -0.57 -2.15 -7.56
CA TYR A 40 -1.76 -1.33 -7.28
C TYR A 40 -2.44 -1.67 -5.94
N THR A 41 -1.71 -2.30 -5.02
CA THR A 41 -2.16 -2.53 -3.64
C THR A 41 -0.98 -2.43 -2.67
N MET A 42 -1.25 -2.15 -1.40
CA MET A 42 -0.25 -2.18 -0.32
C MET A 42 -0.73 -3.18 0.75
N PRO A 43 -0.35 -4.47 0.68
CA PRO A 43 -0.93 -5.52 1.50
C PRO A 43 -0.66 -5.38 3.01
N CYS A 44 0.53 -4.90 3.36
CA CYS A 44 1.04 -4.94 4.73
C CYS A 44 2.10 -3.84 4.96
N VAL A 45 2.56 -3.74 6.19
CA VAL A 45 3.65 -2.84 6.62
C VAL A 45 4.79 -3.66 7.23
N SER A 46 6.00 -3.09 7.31
CA SER A 46 7.19 -3.77 7.83
C SER A 46 7.00 -4.43 9.19
N SER A 47 6.22 -3.84 10.09
CA SER A 47 5.93 -4.42 11.42
C SER A 47 5.06 -5.68 11.42
N THR A 48 4.55 -6.09 10.26
CA THR A 48 3.64 -7.24 10.11
C THR A 48 4.21 -8.34 9.24
N ILE A 49 5.39 -8.17 8.64
CA ILE A 49 5.99 -9.13 7.71
C ILE A 49 7.08 -9.97 8.37
N MET A 50 7.17 -11.23 7.96
CA MET A 50 8.30 -12.12 8.17
C MET A 50 8.80 -12.59 6.82
N VAL A 51 10.10 -12.43 6.57
CA VAL A 51 10.72 -12.75 5.28
C VAL A 51 11.88 -13.71 5.52
N ARG A 52 12.05 -14.69 4.63
CA ARG A 52 13.24 -15.56 4.67
C ARG A 52 14.49 -14.70 4.51
N ARG A 53 15.42 -14.80 5.48
CA ARG A 53 16.68 -14.06 5.47
C ARG A 53 17.36 -14.07 4.11
N LYS A 54 17.60 -15.26 3.54
CA LYS A 54 18.27 -15.41 2.24
C LYS A 54 17.59 -14.57 1.14
N ILE A 55 16.26 -14.63 1.03
CA ILE A 55 15.49 -13.89 0.02
C ILE A 55 15.67 -12.38 0.21
N LEU A 56 15.60 -11.89 1.46
CA LEU A 56 15.76 -10.46 1.77
C LEU A 56 17.16 -9.94 1.40
N PHE A 57 18.20 -10.74 1.65
CA PHE A 57 19.57 -10.43 1.27
C PHE A 57 19.76 -10.49 -0.25
N ASP A 58 19.22 -11.51 -0.91
CA ASP A 58 19.34 -11.71 -2.37
C ASP A 58 18.73 -10.53 -3.17
N ILE A 59 17.73 -9.83 -2.62
CA ILE A 59 17.13 -8.64 -3.27
C ILE A 59 17.77 -7.31 -2.86
N GLY A 60 18.77 -7.32 -1.97
CA GLY A 60 19.47 -6.10 -1.55
C GLY A 60 18.78 -5.29 -0.45
N LEU A 61 18.10 -5.94 0.50
CA LEU A 61 17.49 -5.30 1.70
C LEU A 61 16.54 -4.13 1.34
N PHE A 62 16.39 -3.14 2.23
CA PHE A 62 15.64 -1.91 1.97
C PHE A 62 16.44 -0.94 1.11
N ASP A 63 15.74 -0.17 0.29
CA ASP A 63 16.36 0.95 -0.43
C ASP A 63 16.39 2.19 0.48
N GLU A 64 17.57 2.46 1.04
CA GLU A 64 17.79 3.57 1.98
C GLU A 64 17.70 4.95 1.32
N SER A 65 17.69 5.03 -0.01
CA SER A 65 17.50 6.30 -0.73
C SER A 65 16.06 6.81 -0.70
N LEU A 66 15.09 5.94 -0.40
CA LEU A 66 13.67 6.27 -0.39
C LEU A 66 13.26 6.83 0.97
N LEU A 67 12.67 8.02 1.01
CA LEU A 67 12.15 8.62 2.25
C LEU A 67 10.77 8.09 2.64
N PHE A 68 10.02 7.57 1.67
CA PHE A 68 8.65 7.11 1.82
C PHE A 68 8.43 5.79 1.10
N TRP A 69 7.37 5.07 1.48
CA TRP A 69 6.95 3.86 0.76
C TRP A 69 8.07 2.80 0.63
N GLN A 70 9.02 2.78 1.56
CA GLN A 70 10.11 1.80 1.62
C GLN A 70 9.55 0.37 1.69
N ASP A 71 8.55 0.14 2.55
CA ASP A 71 7.83 -1.13 2.64
C ASP A 71 7.21 -1.53 1.30
N TYR A 72 6.61 -0.57 0.60
CA TYR A 72 5.95 -0.79 -0.68
C TYR A 72 6.94 -1.21 -1.75
N GLU A 73 8.04 -0.47 -1.87
CA GLU A 73 9.09 -0.75 -2.83
C GLU A 73 9.75 -2.11 -2.58
N LEU A 74 10.07 -2.41 -1.31
CA LEU A 74 10.59 -3.71 -0.90
C LEU A 74 9.63 -4.84 -1.30
N MET A 75 8.33 -4.65 -1.07
CA MET A 75 7.33 -5.63 -1.45
C MET A 75 7.21 -5.83 -2.95
N ILE A 76 7.35 -4.77 -3.77
CA ILE A 76 7.37 -4.92 -5.24
C ILE A 76 8.47 -5.91 -5.62
N ARG A 77 9.70 -5.71 -5.11
CA ARG A 77 10.86 -6.58 -5.37
C ARG A 77 10.64 -8.02 -4.86
N LEU A 78 10.23 -8.18 -3.60
CA LEU A 78 9.97 -9.50 -3.02
C LEU A 78 8.96 -10.31 -3.84
N CYS A 79 7.83 -9.69 -4.18
CA CYS A 79 6.77 -10.39 -4.92
C CYS A 79 7.25 -10.89 -6.29
N GLN A 80 8.25 -10.26 -6.91
CA GLN A 80 8.77 -10.71 -8.21
C GLN A 80 9.51 -12.06 -8.13
N ILE A 81 10.11 -12.39 -6.99
CA ILE A 81 10.96 -13.57 -6.85
C ILE A 81 10.37 -14.64 -5.93
N THR A 82 9.33 -14.31 -5.14
CA THR A 82 8.72 -15.26 -4.21
C THR A 82 7.22 -15.08 -4.09
N GLU A 83 6.54 -16.14 -3.66
CA GLU A 83 5.13 -16.07 -3.29
C GLU A 83 4.97 -15.58 -1.85
N ILE A 84 3.81 -14.99 -1.58
CA ILE A 84 3.48 -14.50 -0.24
C ILE A 84 2.31 -15.29 0.36
N ASP A 85 2.23 -15.33 1.68
CA ASP A 85 1.07 -15.85 2.40
C ASP A 85 0.73 -14.95 3.59
N PHE A 86 -0.38 -15.24 4.27
CA PHE A 86 -0.75 -14.50 5.47
C PHE A 86 -1.39 -15.37 6.54
N ILE A 87 -1.27 -14.92 7.78
CA ILE A 87 -2.03 -15.41 8.94
C ILE A 87 -3.26 -14.52 9.09
N ASN A 88 -4.46 -15.12 9.11
CA ASN A 88 -5.73 -14.39 9.17
C ASN A 88 -6.07 -13.89 10.59
N GLU A 89 -5.10 -13.30 11.28
CA GLU A 89 -5.19 -12.83 12.65
C GLU A 89 -4.53 -11.46 12.78
N CYS A 90 -5.01 -10.63 13.71
CA CYS A 90 -4.41 -9.33 13.99
C CYS A 90 -3.40 -9.46 15.13
N LEU A 91 -2.13 -9.67 14.79
CA LEU A 91 -1.06 -10.00 15.76
C LEU A 91 -0.16 -8.81 16.12
N THR A 92 -0.27 -7.70 15.39
CA THR A 92 0.55 -6.50 15.63
C THR A 92 -0.33 -5.30 15.98
N ILE A 93 0.02 -4.57 17.03
CA ILE A 93 -0.56 -3.24 17.32
C ILE A 93 0.24 -2.19 16.55
N TYR A 94 -0.44 -1.46 15.67
CA TYR A 94 0.14 -0.33 14.93
C TYR A 94 -0.43 0.97 15.49
N GLN A 95 0.41 1.70 16.22
CA GLN A 95 0.03 2.97 16.83
C GLN A 95 0.09 4.12 15.80
N LYS A 96 -0.96 4.92 15.74
CA LYS A 96 -1.06 6.11 14.90
C LYS A 96 -1.47 7.31 15.75
N SER A 97 -0.50 8.09 16.21
CA SER A 97 -0.77 9.36 16.90
C SER A 97 -0.98 10.51 15.91
N LEU A 98 -2.13 11.17 15.95
CA LEU A 98 -2.41 12.38 15.16
C LEU A 98 -1.98 13.68 15.86
N ILE A 99 -1.37 13.56 17.03
CA ILE A 99 -0.92 14.70 17.84
C ILE A 99 0.47 15.18 17.37
N ASP A 100 1.31 14.26 16.92
CA ASP A 100 2.68 14.55 16.49
C ASP A 100 2.72 15.23 15.11
N LYS A 101 3.18 16.49 15.11
CA LYS A 101 3.33 17.33 13.91
C LYS A 101 4.64 17.07 13.14
N ASN A 102 5.60 16.36 13.72
CA ASN A 102 6.91 16.07 13.11
C ASN A 102 6.93 14.75 12.32
N ARG A 103 5.78 14.09 12.16
CA ARG A 103 5.67 12.83 11.43
C ARG A 103 6.12 12.99 9.97
N LEU A 104 6.87 12.00 9.48
CA LEU A 104 7.25 11.90 8.06
C LEU A 104 6.05 12.06 7.12
N THR A 105 4.89 11.51 7.49
CA THR A 105 3.65 11.61 6.70
C THR A 105 3.21 13.04 6.38
N ASN A 106 3.73 14.03 7.10
CA ASN A 106 3.41 15.44 6.95
C ASN A 106 4.27 16.12 5.87
N GLN A 107 5.29 15.44 5.33
CA GLN A 107 6.17 15.97 4.29
C GLN A 107 5.65 15.60 2.89
N TYR A 108 4.55 16.23 2.47
CA TYR A 108 3.83 15.91 1.23
C TYR A 108 4.69 16.01 -0.04
N GLU A 109 5.47 17.08 -0.19
CA GLU A 109 6.29 17.31 -1.40
C GLU A 109 7.38 16.26 -1.56
N LYS A 110 8.09 15.93 -0.48
CA LYS A 110 9.10 14.86 -0.50
C LYS A 110 8.48 13.49 -0.79
N TRP A 111 7.24 13.27 -0.36
CA TRP A 111 6.52 12.05 -0.70
C TRP A 111 6.24 11.95 -2.20
N ILE A 112 5.85 13.03 -2.88
CA ILE A 112 5.65 13.02 -4.35
C ILE A 112 6.94 12.59 -5.05
N ILE A 113 8.08 13.18 -4.68
CA ILE A 113 9.39 12.84 -5.25
C ILE A 113 9.67 11.34 -5.08
N THR A 114 9.42 10.78 -3.89
CA THR A 114 9.63 9.35 -3.66
C THR A 114 8.68 8.46 -4.48
N VAL A 115 7.43 8.88 -4.69
CA VAL A 115 6.52 8.15 -5.58
C VAL A 115 7.07 8.12 -7.00
N GLU A 116 7.56 9.25 -7.52
CA GLU A 116 8.16 9.33 -8.85
C GLU A 116 9.41 8.44 -8.98
N GLN A 117 10.26 8.43 -7.96
CA GLN A 117 11.43 7.52 -7.89
C GLN A 117 11.01 6.04 -7.99
N ILE A 118 9.98 5.62 -7.24
CA ILE A 118 9.47 4.23 -7.28
C ILE A 118 8.87 3.91 -8.65
N LEU A 119 8.11 4.84 -9.24
CA LEU A 119 7.50 4.66 -10.55
C LEU A 119 8.55 4.49 -11.66
N GLU A 120 9.61 5.30 -11.63
CA GLU A 120 10.70 5.18 -12.61
C GLU A 120 11.52 3.91 -12.37
N LYS A 121 11.88 3.60 -11.11
CA LYS A 121 12.62 2.38 -10.73
C LYS A 121 11.93 1.10 -11.22
N HIS A 122 10.59 1.06 -11.15
CA HIS A 122 9.78 -0.11 -11.53
C HIS A 122 8.98 0.10 -12.82
N LYS A 123 9.39 1.03 -13.68
CA LYS A 123 8.67 1.43 -14.90
C LYS A 123 8.34 0.27 -15.83
N SER A 124 9.24 -0.70 -15.96
CA SER A 124 9.05 -1.90 -16.78
C SER A 124 7.94 -2.82 -16.24
N LEU A 125 7.71 -2.83 -14.93
CA LEU A 125 6.61 -3.56 -14.31
C LEU A 125 5.29 -2.79 -14.48
N TYR A 126 5.32 -1.47 -14.25
CA TYR A 126 4.14 -0.62 -14.41
C TYR A 126 3.64 -0.56 -15.86
N SER A 127 4.53 -0.63 -16.86
CA SER A 127 4.13 -0.64 -18.28
C SER A 127 3.31 -1.87 -18.65
N GLN A 128 3.47 -2.98 -17.93
CA GLN A 128 2.74 -4.24 -18.14
C GLN A 128 1.32 -4.22 -17.55
N LEU A 129 0.95 -3.20 -16.78
CA LEU A 129 -0.39 -3.09 -16.21
C LEU A 129 -1.44 -2.90 -17.31
N ILE A 130 -2.53 -3.66 -17.23
CA ILE A 130 -3.69 -3.42 -18.10
C ILE A 130 -4.42 -2.15 -17.68
N PHE A 131 -5.30 -1.64 -18.54
CA PHE A 131 -6.05 -0.40 -18.31
C PHE A 131 -6.66 -0.32 -16.90
N TYR A 132 -7.40 -1.36 -16.50
CA TYR A 132 -8.02 -1.42 -15.17
C TYR A 132 -7.00 -1.31 -14.02
N GLU A 133 -5.87 -2.00 -14.13
CA GLU A 133 -4.84 -2.02 -13.08
C GLU A 133 -4.12 -0.67 -12.98
N ARG A 134 -3.91 0.01 -14.12
CA ARG A 134 -3.40 1.40 -14.13
C ARG A 134 -4.35 2.35 -13.40
N TYR A 135 -5.67 2.17 -13.56
CA TYR A 135 -6.66 2.96 -12.83
C TYR A 135 -6.66 2.65 -11.33
N MET A 136 -6.48 1.39 -10.95
CA MET A 136 -6.32 0.99 -9.54
C MET A 136 -5.04 1.57 -8.93
N GLN A 137 -3.93 1.57 -9.66
CA GLN A 137 -2.66 2.18 -9.25
C GLN A 137 -2.84 3.69 -9.01
N ARG A 138 -3.52 4.40 -9.92
CA ARG A 138 -3.86 5.82 -9.75
C ARG A 138 -4.77 6.03 -8.53
N SER A 139 -5.76 5.17 -8.32
CA SER A 139 -6.65 5.25 -7.15
C SER A 139 -5.88 5.10 -5.84
N LEU A 140 -4.89 4.19 -5.78
CA LEU A 140 -3.99 4.03 -4.64
C LEU A 140 -3.21 5.33 -4.37
N PHE A 141 -2.58 5.89 -5.41
CA PHE A 141 -1.84 7.16 -5.31
C PHE A 141 -2.73 8.29 -4.78
N TYR A 142 -3.88 8.54 -5.41
CA TYR A 142 -4.77 9.63 -5.00
C TYR A 142 -5.41 9.40 -3.62
N SER A 143 -5.55 8.15 -3.19
CA SER A 143 -6.00 7.84 -1.83
C SER A 143 -4.98 8.25 -0.78
N ASP A 144 -3.67 8.04 -1.02
CA ASP A 144 -2.62 8.51 -0.09
C ASP A 144 -2.40 10.02 -0.21
N ALA A 145 -2.38 10.56 -1.45
CA ALA A 145 -2.28 11.99 -1.72
C ALA A 145 -3.34 12.78 -0.95
N LYS A 146 -4.61 12.36 -1.04
CA LYS A 146 -5.73 12.91 -0.26
C LYS A 146 -5.39 13.00 1.23
N ASN A 147 -5.00 11.88 1.84
CA ASN A 147 -4.76 11.83 3.29
C ASN A 147 -3.62 12.79 3.69
N ARG A 148 -2.58 12.89 2.87
CA ARG A 148 -1.44 13.77 3.10
C ARG A 148 -1.79 15.24 2.88
N SER A 149 -2.56 15.58 1.85
CA SER A 149 -3.07 16.95 1.62
C SER A 149 -3.88 17.45 2.81
N LEU A 150 -4.72 16.58 3.40
CA LEU A 150 -5.49 16.91 4.60
C LEU A 150 -4.57 17.19 5.80
N ILE A 151 -3.55 16.35 6.00
CA ILE A 151 -2.60 16.46 7.11
C ILE A 151 -1.83 17.79 7.05
N VAL A 152 -1.42 18.22 5.85
CA VAL A 152 -0.70 19.49 5.67
C VAL A 152 -1.62 20.72 5.59
N GLY A 153 -2.94 20.53 5.71
CA GLY A 153 -3.92 21.62 5.66
C GLY A 153 -4.19 22.19 4.26
N ASN A 154 -3.72 21.54 3.18
CA ASN A 154 -3.97 21.99 1.81
C ASN A 154 -5.33 21.48 1.31
N MET A 155 -6.39 22.25 1.59
CA MET A 155 -7.76 21.87 1.28
C MET A 155 -8.04 21.81 -0.24
N THR A 156 -7.42 22.69 -1.03
CA THR A 156 -7.57 22.67 -2.49
C THR A 156 -7.07 21.35 -3.08
N GLU A 157 -5.84 20.94 -2.74
CA GLU A 157 -5.30 19.67 -3.19
C GLU A 157 -6.04 18.47 -2.58
N TYR A 158 -6.53 18.58 -1.34
CA TYR A 158 -7.36 17.55 -0.72
C TYR A 158 -8.62 17.25 -1.55
N TYR A 159 -9.41 18.27 -1.89
CA TYR A 159 -10.63 18.08 -2.69
C TYR A 159 -10.31 17.63 -4.13
N ARG A 160 -9.23 18.14 -4.72
CA ARG A 160 -8.76 17.72 -6.04
C ARG A 160 -8.39 16.24 -6.07
N ASN A 161 -7.67 15.77 -5.04
CA ASN A 161 -7.29 14.36 -4.89
C ASN A 161 -8.49 13.47 -4.58
N ILE A 162 -9.48 13.96 -3.83
CA ILE A 162 -10.78 13.28 -3.65
C ILE A 162 -11.47 13.05 -4.99
N ALA A 163 -11.65 14.11 -5.79
CA ALA A 163 -12.35 14.02 -7.07
C ALA A 163 -11.67 13.01 -7.99
N LYS A 164 -10.33 13.07 -8.10
CA LYS A 164 -9.53 12.11 -8.87
C LYS A 164 -9.70 10.68 -8.33
N MET A 165 -9.56 10.46 -7.01
CA MET A 165 -9.73 9.14 -6.39
C MET A 165 -11.10 8.54 -6.73
N TYR A 166 -12.18 9.31 -6.61
CA TYR A 166 -13.55 8.83 -6.91
C TYR A 166 -13.75 8.57 -8.41
N TYR A 167 -13.24 9.44 -9.28
CA TYR A 167 -13.24 9.20 -10.73
C TYR A 167 -12.63 7.83 -11.08
N TYR A 168 -11.43 7.53 -10.55
CA TYR A 168 -10.78 6.24 -10.78
C TYR A 168 -11.53 5.06 -10.12
N LYS A 169 -12.18 5.27 -8.97
CA LYS A 169 -13.00 4.23 -8.31
C LYS A 169 -14.28 3.90 -9.07
N ILE A 170 -14.96 4.89 -9.63
CA ILE A 170 -16.19 4.71 -10.42
C ILE A 170 -15.87 3.90 -11.68
N ILE A 171 -14.81 4.27 -12.39
CA ILE A 171 -14.39 3.58 -13.63
C ILE A 171 -13.98 2.12 -13.35
N THR A 172 -13.36 1.87 -12.19
CA THR A 172 -12.95 0.52 -11.79
C THR A 172 -14.09 -0.30 -11.15
N PHE A 173 -15.20 0.33 -10.77
CA PHE A 173 -16.28 -0.33 -10.01
C PHE A 173 -16.91 -1.53 -10.74
N PRO A 174 -17.33 -1.43 -12.03
CA PRO A 174 -17.93 -2.56 -12.74
C PRO A 174 -17.03 -3.79 -12.78
N TYR A 175 -15.73 -3.59 -13.05
CA TYR A 175 -14.76 -4.67 -13.09
C TYR A 175 -14.47 -5.25 -11.70
N ARG A 176 -14.51 -4.44 -10.63
CA ARG A 176 -14.39 -4.95 -9.25
C ARG A 176 -15.54 -5.87 -8.88
N CYS A 177 -16.76 -5.53 -9.30
CA CYS A 177 -17.94 -6.37 -9.12
C CYS A 177 -17.81 -7.67 -9.93
N TYR A 178 -17.46 -7.58 -11.21
CA TYR A 178 -17.22 -8.75 -12.06
C TYR A 178 -16.19 -9.72 -11.45
N LYS A 179 -15.00 -9.21 -11.08
CA LYS A 179 -13.94 -10.04 -10.49
C LYS A 179 -14.37 -10.69 -9.17
N ARG A 180 -15.17 -10.00 -8.36
CA ARG A 180 -15.68 -10.54 -7.09
C ARG A 180 -16.69 -11.67 -7.28
N ILE A 181 -17.50 -11.60 -8.34
CA ILE A 181 -18.55 -12.59 -8.61
C ILE A 181 -17.98 -13.80 -9.35
N PHE A 182 -17.10 -13.58 -10.33
CA PHE A 182 -16.73 -14.61 -11.30
C PHE A 182 -15.31 -15.18 -11.15
N ILE A 183 -14.42 -14.52 -10.40
CA ILE A 183 -13.00 -14.93 -10.32
C ILE A 183 -12.60 -15.40 -8.90
N THR A 184 -13.37 -15.07 -7.86
CA THR A 184 -13.08 -15.48 -6.46
C THR A 184 -13.78 -16.77 -5.99
N ASN A 185 -14.39 -17.54 -6.90
CA ASN A 185 -14.98 -18.86 -6.62
C ASN A 185 -14.06 -20.04 -7.02
N VAL A 186 -12.75 -19.78 -7.15
CA VAL A 186 -11.67 -20.78 -7.33
C VAL A 186 -10.58 -20.46 -6.32
#